data_AF-A0A2T0L0Y2-F1
#
_entry.id   AF-A0A2T0L0Y2-F1
#
_cell.length_a   1.000
_cell.length_b   1.000
_cell.length_c   1.000
_cell.angle_alpha   90.00
_cell.angle_beta   90.00
_cell.angle_gamma   90.00
#
_symmetry.space_group_name_H-M   'P 1'
#
loop_
_entity.id
_entity.type
_entity.pdbx_description
1 polymer ?
#
loop_
_entity_poly.entity_id
_entity_poly.type
_entity_poly.pdbx_seq_one_letter_code
_entity_poly.pdbx_strand_id
1 'polypeptide(L)'
;MKTSSFAQTCFPIAIFISALAGCGGGGGGGGGAQPTAAVAATPNFPVEATFASLVSTSSSFSTSATDASGNSYALTVTLSPGPDKVNTLIYPSSRKTYSQASILKKNGVAASTSTSDIYYSVAPLLVWGNLNGSNNAMLVKKQTLLPATAKVGMTGGFYSGSNYKNNSTLFPDQQYVTWSLEADTSTTAWLCLNTIITPALAVSPSATSIEADCFRIDQNGVVSGFKSDFTQWGATLNFRQ
;
A
#
# COMPACT_ATOMS: atom_id res chain seq x y z
N MET A 1 -2.11 -3.25 28.07
CA MET A 1 -1.72 -4.02 26.87
C MET A 1 -0.71 -3.21 26.09
N LYS A 2 0.50 -3.73 25.85
CA LYS A 2 1.54 -3.05 25.07
C LYS A 2 1.11 -3.08 23.60
N THR A 3 0.72 -1.94 23.05
CA THR A 3 0.56 -1.74 21.61
C THR A 3 1.92 -1.86 20.95
N SER A 4 2.25 -3.03 20.44
CA SER A 4 3.43 -3.22 19.61
C SER A 4 3.20 -2.51 18.28
N SER A 5 3.78 -1.32 18.15
CA SER A 5 3.89 -0.57 16.89
C SER A 5 4.80 -1.38 15.96
N PHE A 6 4.19 -2.10 15.01
CA PHE A 6 4.88 -2.93 14.03
C PHE A 6 5.05 -2.21 12.68
N ALA A 7 6.01 -2.72 11.90
CA ALA A 7 6.67 -2.14 10.75
C ALA A 7 5.82 -1.36 9.73
N GLN A 8 6.47 -0.32 9.19
CA GLN A 8 5.94 0.69 8.28
C GLN A 8 6.34 0.36 6.85
N THR A 9 5.53 0.77 5.90
CA THR A 9 5.69 0.43 4.50
C THR A 9 6.09 1.64 3.64
N CYS A 10 7.06 1.50 2.74
CA CYS A 10 7.15 2.43 1.59
C CYS A 10 5.96 2.12 0.73
N PHE A 11 5.18 3.14 0.35
CA PHE A 11 4.14 3.16 -0.68
C PHE A 11 2.75 2.61 -0.35
N PRO A 12 2.49 1.45 0.28
CA PRO A 12 1.15 1.08 0.66
C PRO A 12 0.82 1.74 2.02
N ILE A 13 -0.44 1.77 2.36
CA ILE A 13 -0.96 2.45 3.54
C ILE A 13 -0.78 1.61 4.80
N ALA A 14 0.17 1.98 5.64
CA ALA A 14 0.23 1.45 7.01
C ALA A 14 -1.05 1.83 7.81
N ILE A 15 -2.06 0.94 7.79
CA ILE A 15 -3.26 0.99 8.62
C ILE A 15 -3.03 0.11 9.85
N PHE A 16 -2.96 0.71 11.03
CA PHE A 16 -2.99 -0.05 12.27
C PHE A 16 -4.43 -0.41 12.62
N ILE A 17 -4.80 -1.69 12.54
CA ILE A 17 -6.08 -2.16 13.07
C ILE A 17 -5.91 -2.61 14.52
N SER A 18 -5.73 -1.65 15.42
CA SER A 18 -5.61 -1.91 16.86
C SER A 18 -6.95 -2.24 17.55
N ALA A 19 -8.04 -2.44 16.80
CA ALA A 19 -9.40 -2.56 17.33
C ALA A 19 -10.09 -3.92 17.10
N LEU A 20 -9.41 -4.93 16.56
CA LEU A 20 -9.97 -6.28 16.37
C LEU A 20 -9.59 -7.20 17.54
N ALA A 21 -9.98 -6.82 18.76
CA ALA A 21 -10.01 -7.78 19.85
C ALA A 21 -11.32 -8.57 19.75
N GLY A 22 -11.25 -9.73 19.08
CA GLY A 22 -12.28 -10.75 19.12
C GLY A 22 -13.34 -10.63 18.01
N CYS A 23 -13.14 -11.40 16.94
CA CYS A 23 -14.24 -12.19 16.38
C CYS A 23 -13.63 -13.44 15.75
N GLY A 24 -14.12 -14.60 16.18
CA GLY A 24 -13.71 -15.90 15.69
C GLY A 24 -14.00 -16.07 14.20
N GLY A 25 -13.27 -16.99 13.60
CA GLY A 25 -13.37 -17.33 12.18
C GLY A 25 -14.77 -17.73 11.75
N GLY A 26 -15.04 -17.46 10.48
CA GLY A 26 -16.22 -17.92 9.76
C GLY A 26 -15.93 -17.88 8.28
N GLY A 27 -15.47 -19.01 7.73
CA GLY A 27 -15.44 -19.22 6.29
C GLY A 27 -16.88 -19.29 5.78
N GLY A 28 -17.30 -18.26 5.04
CA GLY A 28 -18.60 -18.20 4.39
C GLY A 28 -18.41 -18.23 2.88
N GLY A 29 -18.46 -19.42 2.30
CA GLY A 29 -18.62 -19.60 0.86
C GLY A 29 -20.00 -19.14 0.42
N GLY A 30 -20.09 -17.90 -0.06
CA GLY A 30 -21.30 -17.36 -0.68
C GLY A 30 -21.21 -17.50 -2.20
N GLY A 31 -22.00 -18.42 -2.75
CA GLY A 31 -22.29 -18.50 -4.19
C GLY A 31 -23.04 -17.25 -4.64
N GLY A 32 -22.29 -16.24 -5.07
CA GLY A 32 -22.79 -15.11 -5.84
C GLY A 32 -22.57 -15.36 -7.31
N ALA A 33 -23.50 -14.88 -8.15
CA ALA A 33 -23.54 -15.02 -9.59
C ALA A 33 -22.15 -15.00 -10.25
N GLN A 34 -21.93 -15.93 -11.18
CA GLN A 34 -20.77 -15.98 -12.06
C GLN A 34 -20.43 -14.55 -12.50
N PRO A 35 -19.26 -14.00 -12.12
CA PRO A 35 -18.87 -12.69 -12.61
C PRO A 35 -18.89 -12.80 -14.13
N THR A 36 -19.63 -11.91 -14.78
CA THR A 36 -19.44 -11.61 -16.20
C THR A 36 -17.94 -11.58 -16.41
N ALA A 37 -17.42 -12.53 -17.19
CA ALA A 37 -15.99 -12.78 -17.29
C ALA A 37 -15.30 -11.43 -17.48
N ALA A 38 -14.50 -11.03 -16.49
CA ALA A 38 -13.79 -9.77 -16.54
C ALA A 38 -13.02 -9.79 -17.85
N VAL A 39 -13.41 -8.91 -18.78
CA VAL A 39 -12.81 -8.90 -20.11
C VAL A 39 -11.34 -8.58 -19.86
N ALA A 40 -10.46 -9.54 -20.14
CA ALA A 40 -9.03 -9.30 -20.07
C ALA A 40 -8.74 -8.16 -21.03
N ALA A 41 -8.47 -6.98 -20.47
CA ALA A 41 -8.13 -5.83 -21.27
C ALA A 41 -6.87 -6.20 -22.06
N THR A 42 -6.98 -6.22 -23.39
CA THR A 42 -5.86 -6.37 -24.33
C THR A 42 -4.90 -5.17 -24.44
N PRO A 43 -5.24 -3.91 -24.04
CA PRO A 43 -4.34 -2.79 -24.21
C PRO A 43 -3.19 -2.85 -23.20
N ASN A 44 -2.10 -2.18 -23.56
CA ASN A 44 -0.99 -1.91 -22.66
C ASN A 44 -1.34 -0.70 -21.78
N PHE A 45 -1.03 -0.77 -20.50
CA PHE A 45 -1.23 0.30 -19.53
C PHE A 45 0.14 0.83 -19.05
N PRO A 46 0.31 2.15 -18.85
CA PRO A 46 1.61 2.75 -18.53
C PRO A 46 1.96 2.67 -17.04
N VAL A 47 2.56 1.56 -16.61
CA VAL A 47 2.80 1.25 -15.18
C VAL A 47 3.75 2.25 -14.52
N GLU A 48 4.98 2.40 -15.02
CA GLU A 48 5.97 3.30 -14.41
C GLU A 48 5.48 4.75 -14.39
N ALA A 49 4.94 5.24 -15.51
CA ALA A 49 4.48 6.62 -15.62
C ALA A 49 3.29 6.91 -14.69
N THR A 50 2.39 5.94 -14.48
CA THR A 50 1.28 6.09 -13.52
C THR A 50 1.81 6.25 -12.11
N PHE A 51 2.72 5.38 -11.65
CA PHE A 51 3.30 5.53 -10.31
C PHE A 51 4.12 6.81 -10.17
N ALA A 52 4.87 7.20 -11.21
CA ALA A 52 5.60 8.46 -11.22
C ALA A 52 4.65 9.66 -11.06
N SER A 53 3.50 9.64 -11.75
CA SER A 53 2.47 10.66 -11.63
C SER A 53 1.86 10.73 -10.22
N LEU A 54 1.59 9.58 -9.61
CA LEU A 54 1.05 9.48 -8.23
C LEU A 54 1.99 10.11 -7.18
N VAL A 55 3.31 10.00 -7.36
CA VAL A 55 4.29 10.58 -6.42
C VAL A 55 4.66 12.03 -6.74
N SER A 56 4.42 12.48 -7.98
CA SER A 56 4.75 13.83 -8.43
C SER A 56 3.58 14.81 -8.37
N THR A 57 2.35 14.32 -8.16
CA THR A 57 1.13 15.12 -8.20
C THR A 57 0.32 14.92 -6.93
N SER A 58 -0.25 15.98 -6.38
CA SER A 58 -1.15 15.84 -5.24
C SER A 58 -2.42 15.10 -5.64
N SER A 59 -2.78 14.07 -4.89
CA SER A 59 -3.98 13.27 -5.12
C SER A 59 -4.60 12.85 -3.79
N SER A 60 -5.93 12.71 -3.75
CA SER A 60 -6.64 12.23 -2.58
C SER A 60 -7.65 11.17 -2.99
N PHE A 61 -7.68 10.07 -2.25
CA PHE A 61 -8.55 8.93 -2.48
C PHE A 61 -9.36 8.64 -1.22
N SER A 62 -10.63 8.30 -1.41
CA SER A 62 -11.51 7.87 -0.32
C SER A 62 -12.24 6.60 -0.71
N THR A 63 -12.34 5.68 0.23
CA THR A 63 -12.97 4.38 0.04
C THR A 63 -13.59 3.92 1.36
N SER A 64 -14.49 2.94 1.31
CA SER A 64 -15.19 2.45 2.49
C SER A 64 -15.26 0.93 2.55
N ALA A 65 -15.44 0.41 3.76
CA ALA A 65 -15.65 -1.01 4.04
C ALA A 65 -16.66 -1.17 5.16
N THR A 66 -17.30 -2.33 5.22
CA THR A 66 -18.14 -2.74 6.36
C THR A 66 -17.68 -4.11 6.83
N ASP A 67 -17.47 -4.28 8.13
CA ASP A 67 -17.11 -5.59 8.68
C ASP A 67 -18.36 -6.46 8.94
N ALA A 68 -18.15 -7.73 9.27
CA ALA A 68 -19.23 -8.68 9.56
C ALA A 68 -20.08 -8.29 10.78
N SER A 69 -19.58 -7.40 11.64
CA SER A 69 -20.29 -6.86 12.80
C SER A 69 -21.09 -5.59 12.47
N GLY A 70 -21.12 -5.17 11.20
CA GLY A 70 -21.83 -3.97 10.75
C GLY A 70 -21.13 -2.65 11.08
N ASN A 71 -19.86 -2.67 11.52
CA ASN A 71 -19.11 -1.44 11.67
C ASN A 71 -18.74 -0.89 10.30
N SER A 72 -18.93 0.42 10.12
CA SER A 72 -18.51 1.15 8.94
C SER A 72 -17.08 1.66 9.10
N TYR A 73 -16.29 1.53 8.04
CA TYR A 73 -14.93 2.04 7.95
C TYR A 73 -14.82 2.96 6.75
N ALA A 74 -14.19 4.12 6.92
CA ALA A 74 -13.87 5.04 5.84
C ALA A 74 -12.38 5.31 5.86
N LEU A 75 -11.70 5.03 4.75
CA LEU A 75 -10.29 5.28 4.56
C LEU A 75 -10.13 6.47 3.62
N THR A 76 -9.32 7.44 4.03
CA THR A 76 -8.86 8.53 3.17
C THR A 76 -7.36 8.50 3.09
N VAL A 77 -6.82 8.69 1.90
CA VAL A 77 -5.40 8.64 1.58
C VAL A 77 -5.08 9.87 0.77
N THR A 78 -4.08 10.62 1.19
CA THR A 78 -3.63 11.82 0.50
C THR A 78 -2.16 11.68 0.20
N LEU A 79 -1.82 11.83 -1.08
CA LEU A 79 -0.46 11.93 -1.58
C LEU A 79 -0.19 13.40 -1.91
N SER A 80 0.95 13.91 -1.49
CA SER A 80 1.33 15.31 -1.73
C SER A 80 2.83 15.42 -1.96
N PRO A 81 3.29 16.00 -3.09
CA PRO A 81 4.71 16.26 -3.30
C PRO A 81 5.28 17.11 -2.16
N GLY A 82 6.43 16.67 -1.64
CA GLY A 82 7.17 17.33 -0.58
C GLY A 82 8.43 18.01 -1.11
N PRO A 83 9.10 18.82 -0.27
CA PRO A 83 10.42 19.33 -0.61
C PRO A 83 11.43 18.18 -0.71
N ASP A 84 12.56 18.43 -1.35
CA ASP A 84 13.67 17.48 -1.27
C ASP A 84 14.20 17.41 0.18
N LYS A 85 14.47 16.21 0.68
CA LYS A 85 14.94 15.96 2.05
C LYS A 85 16.21 15.10 2.04
N VAL A 86 17.00 15.21 3.10
CA VAL A 86 18.17 14.37 3.38
C VAL A 86 17.87 13.51 4.60
N ASN A 87 18.12 12.20 4.50
CA ASN A 87 18.13 11.29 5.64
C ASN A 87 19.26 10.29 5.45
N THR A 88 20.32 10.38 6.26
CA THR A 88 21.54 9.58 6.10
C THR A 88 21.36 8.08 6.25
N LEU A 89 20.27 7.62 6.88
CA LEU A 89 19.92 6.20 6.89
C LEU A 89 19.35 5.74 5.55
N ILE A 90 18.47 6.55 4.95
CA ILE A 90 17.74 6.24 3.72
C ILE A 90 18.62 6.50 2.50
N TYR A 91 19.13 7.72 2.39
CA TYR A 91 20.06 8.14 1.34
C TYR A 91 20.93 9.32 1.80
N PRO A 92 22.26 9.27 1.62
CA PRO A 92 23.18 10.28 2.16
C PRO A 92 23.16 11.64 1.41
N SER A 93 22.29 11.80 0.42
CA SER A 93 22.15 13.03 -0.38
C SER A 93 20.69 13.41 -0.53
N SER A 94 20.44 14.67 -0.92
CA SER A 94 19.08 15.18 -1.12
C SER A 94 18.30 14.33 -2.14
N ARG A 95 17.04 14.05 -1.82
CA ARG A 95 16.12 13.27 -2.66
C ARG A 95 14.74 13.89 -2.64
N LYS A 96 14.01 13.73 -3.77
CA LYS A 96 12.60 14.09 -3.86
C LYS A 96 11.83 13.32 -2.79
N THR A 97 10.88 13.99 -2.17
CA THR A 97 9.94 13.33 -1.27
C THR A 97 8.50 13.59 -1.65
N TYR A 98 7.62 12.66 -1.28
CA TYR A 98 6.19 12.90 -1.21
C TYR A 98 5.70 12.46 0.15
N SER A 99 4.71 13.19 0.68
CA SER A 99 4.02 12.84 1.90
C SER A 99 2.80 12.01 1.56
N GLN A 100 2.65 10.89 2.26
CA GLN A 100 1.47 10.05 2.27
C GLN A 100 0.82 10.17 3.64
N ALA A 101 -0.38 10.74 3.68
CA ALA A 101 -1.19 10.82 4.88
C ALA A 101 -2.42 9.92 4.73
N SER A 102 -2.74 9.15 5.76
CA SER A 102 -3.91 8.29 5.77
C SER A 102 -4.73 8.47 7.03
N ILE A 103 -6.05 8.46 6.87
CA ILE A 103 -7.02 8.59 7.96
C ILE A 103 -8.01 7.44 7.81
N LEU A 104 -8.04 6.56 8.80
CA LEU A 104 -9.08 5.55 8.96
C LEU A 104 -10.09 6.05 9.99
N LYS A 105 -11.36 6.09 9.61
CA LYS A 105 -12.50 6.30 10.52
C LYS A 105 -13.25 5.00 10.73
N LYS A 106 -13.69 4.73 11.97
CA LYS A 106 -14.64 3.68 12.32
C LYS A 106 -15.90 4.35 12.85
N ASN A 107 -17.05 4.05 12.25
CA ASN A 107 -18.36 4.61 12.62
C ASN A 107 -18.31 6.16 12.71
N GLY A 108 -17.66 6.79 11.74
CA GLY A 108 -17.50 8.25 11.65
C GLY A 108 -16.39 8.87 12.51
N VAL A 109 -15.81 8.12 13.46
CA VAL A 109 -14.77 8.60 14.38
C VAL A 109 -13.38 8.18 13.90
N ALA A 110 -12.39 9.06 13.94
CA ALA A 110 -11.02 8.73 13.60
C ALA A 110 -10.49 7.59 14.50
N ALA A 111 -10.16 6.47 13.87
CA ALA A 111 -9.64 5.26 14.53
C ALA A 111 -8.12 5.15 14.38
N SER A 112 -7.57 5.64 13.27
CA SER A 112 -6.14 5.64 13.01
C SER A 112 -5.75 6.76 12.06
N THR A 113 -4.57 7.34 12.26
CA THR A 113 -3.96 8.30 11.35
C THR A 113 -2.49 7.96 11.17
N SER A 114 -1.99 8.03 9.94
CA SER A 114 -0.58 7.86 9.65
C SER A 114 -0.09 8.93 8.69
N THR A 115 1.19 9.27 8.80
CA THR A 115 1.88 10.15 7.85
C THR A 115 3.28 9.63 7.65
N SER A 116 3.68 9.50 6.39
CA SER A 116 5.01 9.08 5.97
C SER A 116 5.54 9.99 4.89
N ASP A 117 6.83 10.32 4.98
CA ASP A 117 7.59 10.86 3.85
C ASP A 117 8.27 9.70 3.13
N ILE A 118 8.05 9.59 1.82
CA ILE A 118 8.69 8.59 0.97
C ILE A 118 9.73 9.28 0.10
N TYR A 119 10.93 8.71 0.04
CA TYR A 119 12.08 9.23 -0.69
C TYR A 119 12.18 8.51 -2.04
N TYR A 120 12.22 9.26 -3.13
CA TYR A 120 12.19 8.70 -4.47
C TYR A 120 13.07 9.47 -5.48
N SER A 121 13.23 8.89 -6.66
CA SER A 121 13.66 9.58 -7.88
C SER A 121 12.70 9.29 -9.01
N VAL A 122 12.66 10.16 -10.02
CA VAL A 122 11.91 9.96 -11.27
C VAL A 122 12.90 9.80 -12.43
N ALA A 123 12.50 9.05 -13.46
CA ALA A 123 13.30 8.76 -14.65
C ALA A 123 14.65 8.05 -14.37
N PRO A 124 14.65 6.77 -13.93
CA PRO A 124 13.48 5.93 -13.68
C PRO A 124 12.88 6.15 -12.29
N LEU A 125 11.62 5.74 -12.09
CA LEU A 125 11.02 5.71 -10.76
C LEU A 125 11.77 4.70 -9.87
N LEU A 126 12.44 5.21 -8.84
CA LEU A 126 13.10 4.41 -7.79
C LEU A 126 12.64 4.87 -6.43
N VAL A 127 12.52 3.92 -5.50
CA VAL A 127 12.15 4.17 -4.10
C VAL A 127 13.37 3.88 -3.24
N TRP A 128 13.73 4.84 -2.39
CA TRP A 128 14.90 4.72 -1.52
C TRP A 128 14.52 4.30 -0.10
N GLY A 129 13.32 4.67 0.34
CA GLY A 129 12.84 4.41 1.69
C GLY A 129 11.79 5.40 2.13
N ASN A 130 11.40 5.32 3.39
CA ASN A 130 10.42 6.23 3.98
C ASN A 130 10.72 6.51 5.45
N LEU A 131 10.10 7.56 5.99
CA LEU A 131 10.15 7.98 7.39
C LEU A 131 8.74 8.35 7.85
N ASN A 132 8.22 7.80 8.96
CA ASN A 132 6.93 8.27 9.52
C ASN A 132 7.12 9.43 10.49
N GLY A 133 6.00 10.04 10.89
CA GLY A 133 5.94 11.02 11.98
C GLY A 133 6.41 10.52 13.35
N SER A 134 6.72 9.22 13.52
CA SER A 134 7.33 8.65 14.74
C SER A 134 8.82 8.35 14.58
N ASN A 135 9.46 8.84 13.52
CA ASN A 135 10.85 8.57 13.15
C ASN A 135 11.18 7.08 12.92
N ASN A 136 10.20 6.21 12.71
CA ASN A 136 10.47 4.89 12.15
C ASN A 136 10.73 5.04 10.66
N ALA A 137 11.63 4.20 10.14
CA ALA A 137 12.05 4.26 8.77
C ALA A 137 12.00 2.88 8.11
N MET A 138 11.84 2.86 6.80
CA MET A 138 12.20 1.68 6.00
C MET A 138 13.23 2.11 4.97
N LEU A 139 14.27 1.27 4.83
CA LEU A 139 15.34 1.45 3.87
C LEU A 139 15.22 0.37 2.79
N VAL A 140 15.10 0.80 1.54
CA VAL A 140 15.10 -0.12 0.39
C VAL A 140 16.50 -0.71 0.22
N LYS A 141 16.56 -2.05 0.09
CA LYS A 141 17.80 -2.81 -0.10
C LYS A 141 17.92 -3.38 -1.50
N LYS A 142 16.80 -3.73 -2.12
CA LYS A 142 16.72 -4.26 -3.47
C LYS A 142 15.53 -3.64 -4.18
N GLN A 143 15.68 -3.33 -5.46
CA GLN A 143 14.60 -2.81 -6.27
C GLN A 143 14.73 -3.28 -7.71
N THR A 144 13.59 -3.45 -8.35
CA THR A 144 13.44 -3.81 -9.76
C THR A 144 12.74 -2.65 -10.45
N LEU A 145 13.23 -2.27 -11.63
CA LEU A 145 12.56 -1.24 -12.42
C LEU A 145 11.15 -1.69 -12.78
N LEU A 146 10.19 -0.79 -12.58
CA LEU A 146 8.84 -0.98 -13.10
C LEU A 146 8.90 -1.02 -14.62
N PRO A 147 8.11 -1.88 -15.29
CA PRO A 147 8.02 -1.83 -16.74
C PRO A 147 7.35 -0.51 -17.17
N ALA A 148 7.76 0.01 -18.33
CA ALA A 148 7.10 1.18 -18.91
C ALA A 148 5.61 0.92 -19.15
N THR A 149 5.27 -0.29 -19.63
CA THR A 149 3.89 -0.72 -19.85
C THR A 149 3.67 -2.18 -19.45
N ALA A 150 2.45 -2.55 -19.07
CA ALA A 150 2.04 -3.93 -18.82
C ALA A 150 0.61 -4.22 -19.30
N LYS A 151 0.26 -5.51 -19.40
CA LYS A 151 -1.11 -5.98 -19.68
C LYS A 151 -1.75 -6.54 -18.43
N VAL A 152 -3.08 -6.62 -18.43
CA VAL A 152 -3.84 -7.32 -17.40
C VAL A 152 -3.34 -8.76 -17.25
N GLY A 153 -3.19 -9.20 -16.00
CA GLY A 153 -2.63 -10.49 -15.61
C GLY A 153 -1.11 -10.48 -15.39
N MET A 154 -0.41 -9.42 -15.76
CA MET A 154 1.03 -9.29 -15.48
C MET A 154 1.27 -8.86 -14.03
N THR A 155 2.40 -9.31 -13.48
CA THR A 155 2.90 -8.97 -12.15
C THR A 155 4.43 -8.94 -12.16
N GLY A 156 5.03 -8.26 -11.19
CA GLY A 156 6.48 -8.25 -11.01
C GLY A 156 6.88 -7.73 -9.64
N GLY A 157 8.14 -7.95 -9.26
CA GLY A 157 8.72 -7.32 -8.07
C GLY A 157 8.91 -5.82 -8.26
N PHE A 158 8.83 -5.07 -7.16
CA PHE A 158 9.15 -3.63 -7.16
C PHE A 158 10.32 -3.32 -6.24
N TYR A 159 10.21 -3.59 -4.93
CA TYR A 159 11.36 -3.49 -4.03
C TYR A 159 11.19 -4.34 -2.77
N SER A 160 12.30 -4.50 -2.04
CA SER A 160 12.31 -5.02 -0.69
C SER A 160 13.28 -4.22 0.18
N GLY A 161 13.02 -4.23 1.48
CA GLY A 161 13.73 -3.38 2.42
C GLY A 161 13.73 -3.87 3.85
N SER A 162 14.43 -3.11 4.68
CA SER A 162 14.57 -3.36 6.11
C SER A 162 13.93 -2.23 6.88
N ASN A 163 13.21 -2.60 7.94
CA ASN A 163 12.57 -1.64 8.83
C ASN A 163 13.53 -1.21 9.94
N TYR A 164 13.41 0.03 10.37
CA TYR A 164 14.19 0.61 11.45
C TYR A 164 13.27 1.34 12.40
N LYS A 165 13.41 1.04 13.69
CA LYS A 165 12.78 1.81 14.76
C LYS A 165 13.62 3.03 15.07
N ASN A 166 12.97 4.18 15.24
CA ASN A 166 13.63 5.45 15.60
C ASN A 166 14.84 5.77 14.69
N ASN A 167 14.73 5.46 13.39
CA ASN A 167 15.73 5.76 12.36
C ASN A 167 17.16 5.26 12.68
N SER A 168 17.29 4.18 13.47
CA SER A 168 18.59 3.71 13.94
C SER A 168 18.63 2.22 14.30
N THR A 169 17.63 1.71 15.01
CA THR A 169 17.60 0.30 15.43
C THR A 169 16.96 -0.55 14.35
N LEU A 170 17.73 -1.46 13.75
CA LEU A 170 17.19 -2.44 12.81
C LEU A 170 16.07 -3.25 13.46
N PHE A 171 14.89 -3.18 12.87
CA PHE A 171 13.77 -4.04 13.18
C PHE A 171 13.85 -5.24 12.23
N PRO A 172 13.84 -6.48 12.74
CA PRO A 172 14.25 -7.63 11.93
C PRO A 172 13.19 -8.03 10.88
N ASP A 173 12.03 -7.39 10.86
CA ASP A 173 10.98 -7.57 9.86
C ASP A 173 11.47 -7.26 8.44
N GLN A 174 11.03 -8.09 7.50
CA GLN A 174 11.29 -7.90 6.08
C GLN A 174 10.04 -7.42 5.38
N GLN A 175 10.21 -6.39 4.54
CA GLN A 175 9.14 -5.91 3.67
C GLN A 175 9.44 -6.26 2.22
N TYR A 176 8.42 -6.77 1.53
CA TYR A 176 8.44 -7.07 0.10
C TYR A 176 7.28 -6.34 -0.57
N VAL A 177 7.56 -5.68 -1.69
CA VAL A 177 6.57 -4.99 -2.51
C VAL A 177 6.65 -5.49 -3.93
N THR A 178 5.50 -5.90 -4.46
CA THR A 178 5.29 -6.30 -5.85
C THR A 178 4.22 -5.41 -6.47
N TRP A 179 4.10 -5.46 -7.79
CA TRP A 179 3.01 -4.85 -8.53
C TRP A 179 2.23 -5.90 -9.31
N SER A 180 0.96 -5.63 -9.57
CA SER A 180 0.11 -6.44 -10.46
C SER A 180 -0.83 -5.54 -11.25
N LEU A 181 -1.25 -6.03 -12.42
CA LEU A 181 -2.31 -5.42 -13.21
C LEU A 181 -3.51 -6.36 -13.26
N GLU A 182 -4.61 -5.98 -12.61
CA GLU A 182 -5.83 -6.78 -12.56
C GLU A 182 -6.90 -6.23 -13.51
N ALA A 183 -7.81 -7.11 -13.94
CA ALA A 183 -8.90 -6.72 -14.82
C ALA A 183 -9.89 -5.79 -14.11
N ASP A 184 -10.41 -4.79 -14.83
CA ASP A 184 -11.52 -3.95 -14.39
C ASP A 184 -12.60 -3.88 -15.48
N THR A 185 -12.28 -3.21 -16.59
CA THR A 185 -13.14 -3.14 -17.79
C THR A 185 -12.33 -3.34 -19.06
N SER A 186 -12.93 -3.16 -20.23
CA SER A 186 -12.19 -3.20 -21.51
C SER A 186 -11.21 -2.04 -21.71
N THR A 187 -11.38 -0.92 -20.98
CA THR A 187 -10.57 0.30 -21.12
C THR A 187 -9.81 0.68 -19.85
N THR A 188 -10.09 0.02 -18.73
CA THR A 188 -9.45 0.28 -17.43
C THR A 188 -8.89 -1.00 -16.81
N ALA A 189 -7.90 -0.83 -15.94
CA ALA A 189 -7.31 -1.90 -15.14
C ALA A 189 -7.04 -1.42 -13.71
N TRP A 190 -6.90 -2.35 -12.77
CA TRP A 190 -6.43 -2.06 -11.42
C TRP A 190 -4.92 -2.28 -11.37
N LEU A 191 -4.15 -1.19 -11.26
CA LEU A 191 -2.72 -1.25 -10.97
C LEU A 191 -2.55 -1.33 -9.45
N CYS A 192 -2.11 -2.49 -8.97
CA CYS A 192 -1.99 -2.79 -7.55
C CYS A 192 -0.53 -2.81 -7.09
N LEU A 193 -0.29 -2.31 -5.88
CA LEU A 193 0.91 -2.56 -5.11
C LEU A 193 0.60 -3.51 -3.98
N ASN A 194 1.22 -4.67 -4.02
CA ASN A 194 1.03 -5.71 -3.03
C ASN A 194 2.23 -5.71 -2.10
N THR A 195 1.96 -5.57 -0.80
CA THR A 195 2.97 -5.53 0.23
C THR A 195 2.79 -6.66 1.20
N ILE A 196 3.92 -7.29 1.53
CA ILE A 196 4.00 -8.31 2.55
C ILE A 196 5.05 -7.86 3.55
N ILE A 197 4.67 -7.82 4.83
CA ILE A 197 5.57 -7.63 5.94
C ILE A 197 5.64 -8.93 6.72
N THR A 198 6.81 -9.56 6.73
CA THR A 198 7.06 -10.78 7.50
C THR A 198 7.88 -10.44 8.73
N PRO A 199 7.33 -10.60 9.95
CA PRO A 199 8.11 -10.39 11.15
C PRO A 199 9.14 -11.51 11.35
N ALA A 200 10.37 -11.14 11.70
CA ALA A 200 11.46 -12.12 11.83
C ALA A 200 11.32 -13.07 13.03
N LEU A 201 10.55 -12.68 14.04
CA LEU A 201 10.23 -13.51 15.21
C LEU A 201 8.76 -13.93 15.18
N ALA A 202 8.26 -14.32 14.00
CA ALA A 202 6.89 -14.80 13.88
C ALA A 202 6.70 -16.06 14.76
N VAL A 203 6.16 -15.87 15.96
CA VAL A 203 5.70 -16.95 16.84
C VAL A 203 4.44 -17.62 16.26
N SER A 204 3.83 -17.01 15.24
CA SER A 204 2.69 -17.52 14.48
C SER A 204 2.72 -16.97 13.04
N PRO A 205 2.37 -17.77 12.02
CA PRO A 205 2.22 -17.30 10.63
C PRO A 205 1.16 -16.19 10.46
N SER A 206 0.25 -16.03 11.42
CA SER A 206 -0.75 -14.93 11.45
C SER A 206 -0.16 -13.55 11.76
N ALA A 207 1.14 -13.45 12.09
CA ALA A 207 1.81 -12.17 12.32
C ALA A 207 2.19 -11.44 11.01
N THR A 208 2.09 -12.11 9.86
CA THR A 208 2.31 -11.50 8.54
C THR A 208 1.23 -10.47 8.26
N SER A 209 1.62 -9.25 7.88
CA SER A 209 0.70 -8.23 7.38
C SER A 209 0.75 -8.23 5.86
N ILE A 210 -0.42 -8.25 5.22
CA ILE A 210 -0.57 -8.24 3.77
C ILE A 210 -1.45 -7.05 3.41
N GLU A 211 -1.02 -6.28 2.43
CA GLU A 211 -1.74 -5.12 1.94
C GLU A 211 -1.73 -5.09 0.42
N ALA A 212 -2.83 -4.70 -0.20
CA ALA A 212 -2.91 -4.42 -1.63
C ALA A 212 -3.60 -3.08 -1.87
N ASP A 213 -2.84 -2.09 -2.33
CA ASP A 213 -3.38 -0.78 -2.72
C ASP A 213 -3.48 -0.71 -4.23
N CYS A 214 -4.69 -0.55 -4.74
CA CYS A 214 -4.97 -0.63 -6.17
C CYS A 214 -5.59 0.66 -6.69
N PHE A 215 -5.01 1.16 -7.77
CA PHE A 215 -5.46 2.36 -8.48
C PHE A 215 -6.12 1.95 -9.79
N ARG A 216 -7.34 2.41 -10.03
CA ARG A 216 -7.99 2.21 -11.34
C ARG A 216 -7.36 3.17 -12.34
N ILE A 217 -6.75 2.62 -13.38
CA ILE A 217 -6.06 3.38 -14.42
C ILE A 217 -6.67 3.14 -15.79
N ASP A 218 -6.63 4.15 -16.64
CA ASP A 218 -6.89 4.02 -18.07
C ASP A 218 -5.60 3.80 -18.88
N GLN A 219 -5.73 3.67 -20.21
CA GLN A 219 -4.60 3.47 -21.12
C GLN A 219 -3.61 4.66 -21.17
N ASN A 220 -4.01 5.83 -20.67
CA ASN A 220 -3.17 7.02 -20.58
C ASN A 220 -2.51 7.15 -19.19
N GLY A 221 -2.78 6.23 -18.26
CA GLY A 221 -2.27 6.29 -16.88
C GLY A 221 -3.05 7.26 -15.99
N VAL A 222 -4.24 7.69 -16.40
CA VAL A 222 -5.10 8.54 -15.57
C VAL A 222 -5.73 7.69 -14.49
N VAL A 223 -5.51 8.08 -13.24
CA VAL A 223 -6.07 7.40 -12.06
C VAL A 223 -7.48 7.94 -11.78
N SER A 224 -8.45 7.04 -11.66
CA SER A 224 -9.87 7.39 -11.50
C SER A 224 -10.57 6.67 -10.34
N GLY A 225 -9.85 5.82 -9.62
CA GLY A 225 -10.42 5.00 -8.56
C GLY A 225 -9.37 4.40 -7.64
N PHE A 226 -9.80 3.99 -6.46
CA PHE A 226 -8.93 3.43 -5.43
C PHE A 226 -9.68 2.35 -4.63
N LYS A 227 -9.05 1.19 -4.48
CA LYS A 227 -9.47 0.12 -3.56
C LYS A 227 -8.26 -0.31 -2.76
N SER A 228 -8.49 -0.79 -1.54
CA SER A 228 -7.41 -1.28 -0.67
C SER A 228 -7.86 -2.54 0.06
N ASP A 229 -7.00 -3.52 0.13
CA ASP A 229 -7.19 -4.72 0.93
C ASP A 229 -6.12 -4.78 1.99
N PHE A 230 -6.53 -4.95 3.25
CA PHE A 230 -5.59 -5.02 4.36
C PHE A 230 -5.90 -6.24 5.23
N THR A 231 -4.90 -7.10 5.39
CA THR A 231 -4.95 -8.26 6.29
C THR A 231 -3.88 -8.15 7.36
N GLN A 232 -4.31 -8.18 8.61
CA GLN A 232 -3.41 -8.20 9.76
C GLN A 232 -3.99 -9.10 10.85
N TRP A 233 -3.13 -9.93 11.45
CA TRP A 233 -3.51 -10.83 12.53
C TRP A 233 -4.69 -11.77 12.20
N GLY A 234 -4.79 -12.16 10.92
CA GLY A 234 -5.85 -13.04 10.41
C GLY A 234 -7.19 -12.36 10.15
N ALA A 235 -7.30 -11.04 10.32
CA ALA A 235 -8.48 -10.27 9.96
C ALA A 235 -8.24 -9.43 8.70
N THR A 236 -9.23 -9.40 7.82
CA THR A 236 -9.16 -8.69 6.54
C THR A 236 -10.23 -7.60 6.47
N LEU A 237 -9.83 -6.39 6.09
CA LEU A 237 -10.72 -5.32 5.67
C LEU A 237 -10.56 -5.09 4.16
N ASN A 238 -11.70 -5.10 3.47
CA ASN A 238 -11.78 -4.93 2.03
C ASN A 238 -12.43 -3.59 1.73
N PHE A 239 -11.61 -2.58 1.41
CA PHE A 239 -12.10 -1.26 1.02
C PHE A 239 -12.42 -1.24 -0.46
N ARG A 240 -13.64 -0.84 -0.78
CA ARG A 240 -14.14 -0.78 -2.15
C ARG A 240 -14.65 0.63 -2.45
N GLN A 241 -14.51 1.03 -3.70
CA GLN A 241 -15.07 2.27 -4.24
C GLN A 241 -16.51 2.03 -4.69
#